data_AF-A0AAX0K9Y3-F1
#
_entry.id   AF-A0AAX0K9Y3-F1
#
_cell.length_a   1.000
_cell.length_b   1.000
_cell.length_c   1.000
_cell.angle_alpha   90.00
_cell.angle_beta   90.00
_cell.angle_gamma   90.00
#
_symmetry.space_group_name_H-M   'P 1'
#
loop_
_entity.id
_entity.type
_entity.pdbx_description
1 polymer ?
#
loop_
_entity_poly.entity_id
_entity_poly.type
_entity_poly.pdbx_seq_one_letter_code
_entity_poly.pdbx_strand_id
1 'polypeptide(L)' 'MKILFTESSPDIGGQELQALAQMTALQKQGHSVLLACREKSKIAHEARTIGHDVTFIPFRNSLHLPSIIRLRQVIR' A
#
# COMPACT_ATOMS: atom_id res chain seq x y z
N MET A 1 15.79 2.32 -3.82
CA MET A 1 15.47 1.24 -2.85
C MET A 1 14.07 0.71 -3.15
N LYS A 2 13.71 -0.48 -2.67
CA LYS A 2 12.33 -0.99 -2.73
C LYS A 2 11.63 -0.63 -1.43
N ILE A 3 10.50 0.06 -1.50
CA ILE A 3 9.75 0.56 -0.34
C ILE A 3 8.32 0.04 -0.42
N LEU A 4 7.89 -0.64 0.65
CA LEU A 4 6.54 -1.18 0.78
C LEU A 4 5.75 -0.32 1.78
N PHE A 5 4.67 0.29 1.31
CA PHE A 5 3.66 0.91 2.16
C PHE A 5 2.57 -0.12 2.46
N THR A 6 2.04 -0.12 3.68
CA THR A 6 0.95 -1.02 4.09
C THR A 6 -0.19 -0.21 4.67
N GLU A 7 -1.40 -0.39 4.14
CA GLU A 7 -2.61 0.24 4.68
C GLU A 7 -3.75 -0.78 4.83
N SER A 8 -4.36 -0.79 6.01
CA SER A 8 -5.46 -1.69 6.39
C SER A 8 -6.83 -1.00 6.47
N SER A 9 -6.83 0.33 6.51
CA SER A 9 -8.03 1.16 6.52
C SER A 9 -8.83 0.97 5.22
N PRO A 10 -10.17 0.81 5.31
CA PRO A 10 -11.03 0.85 4.13
C PRO A 10 -11.25 2.28 3.62
N ASP A 11 -11.13 3.27 4.50
CA ASP A 11 -11.44 4.65 4.22
C ASP A 11 -10.21 5.45 3.81
N ILE A 12 -10.41 6.74 3.59
CA ILE A 12 -9.34 7.67 3.30
C ILE A 12 -9.49 8.89 4.21
N GLY A 13 -8.39 9.25 4.86
CA GLY A 13 -8.25 10.48 5.63
C GLY A 13 -6.91 11.14 5.36
N GLY A 14 -6.52 12.06 6.25
CA GLY A 14 -5.28 12.81 6.09
C GLY A 14 -4.03 11.94 6.11
N GLN A 15 -4.02 10.83 6.85
CA GLN A 15 -2.87 9.93 6.95
C GLN A 15 -2.65 9.17 5.64
N GLU A 16 -3.72 8.64 5.04
CA GLU A 16 -3.67 7.94 3.76
C GLU A 16 -3.28 8.88 2.62
N LEU A 17 -3.83 10.09 2.59
CA LEU A 17 -3.44 11.12 1.61
C LEU A 17 -1.96 11.52 1.76
N GLN A 18 -1.50 11.68 3.00
CA GLN A 18 -0.09 11.95 3.27
C GLN A 18 0.80 10.78 2.84
N ALA A 19 0.38 9.53 3.05
CA ALA A 19 1.11 8.35 2.59
C ALA A 19 1.23 8.34 1.06
N LEU A 20 0.16 8.65 0.32
CA LEU A 20 0.22 8.78 -1.15
C LEU A 20 1.17 9.89 -1.62
N ALA A 21 1.17 11.03 -0.93
CA ALA A 21 2.10 12.12 -1.23
C ALA A 21 3.56 11.69 -1.01
N GLN A 22 3.83 10.96 0.08
CA GLN A 22 5.16 10.40 0.38
C GLN A 22 5.57 9.37 -0.67
N MET A 23 4.69 8.44 -1.03
CA MET A 23 4.92 7.46 -2.10
C MET A 23 5.31 8.14 -3.40
N THR A 24 4.58 9.20 -3.78
CA THR A 24 4.85 9.98 -5.00
C THR A 24 6.22 10.67 -4.94
N ALA A 25 6.57 11.26 -3.80
CA ALA A 25 7.88 11.90 -3.63
C ALA A 25 9.03 10.89 -3.75
N LEU A 26 8.90 9.72 -3.11
CA LEU A 26 9.90 8.65 -3.15
C LEU A 26 10.06 8.06 -4.55
N GLN A 27 8.95 7.87 -5.28
CA GLN A 27 8.99 7.41 -6.66
C GLN A 27 9.71 8.42 -7.58
N LYS A 28 9.44 9.72 -7.41
CA LYS A 28 10.14 10.80 -8.14
C LYS A 28 11.65 10.84 -7.84
N GLN A 29 12.07 10.37 -6.68
CA GLN A 29 13.48 10.21 -6.31
C GLN A 29 14.11 8.92 -6.87
N GLY A 30 13.39 8.16 -7.72
CA GLY A 30 13.88 6.94 -8.36
C GLY A 30 13.78 5.70 -7.47
N HIS A 31 12.96 5.71 -6.41
CA HIS A 31 12.69 4.51 -5.62
C HIS A 31 11.53 3.70 -6.21
N SER A 32 11.61 2.38 -6.07
CA SER A 32 10.48 1.49 -6.39
C SER A 32 9.54 1.45 -5.20
N VAL A 33 8.30 1.87 -5.40
CA VAL A 33 7.29 2.00 -4.35
C VAL A 33 6.12 1.09 -4.66
N LEU A 34 5.68 0.32 -3.67
CA LEU A 34 4.51 -0.56 -3.77
C LEU A 34 3.59 -0.31 -2.58
N LEU A 35 2.29 -0.19 -2.84
CA LEU A 35 1.26 -0.17 -1.80
C LEU A 35 0.64 -1.56 -1.64
N ALA A 36 0.73 -2.13 -0.45
CA ALA A 36 -0.10 -3.25 -0.03
C ALA A 36 -1.32 -2.72 0.73
N CYS A 37 -2.53 -2.97 0.23
CA CYS A 37 -3.76 -2.55 0.89
C CYS A 37 -4.94 -3.49 0.61
N ARG A 38 -6.09 -3.22 1.22
CA ARG A 38 -7.31 -4.00 0.97
C ARG A 38 -7.85 -3.66 -0.43
N GLU A 39 -8.37 -4.67 -1.13
CA GLU A 39 -8.85 -4.53 -2.52
C GLU A 39 -9.86 -3.39 -2.75
N LYS A 40 -10.72 -3.16 -1.76
CA LYS A 40 -11.82 -2.18 -1.83
C LYS A 40 -11.56 -0.92 -1.00
N SER A 41 -10.32 -0.64 -0.62
CA SER A 41 -10.01 0.59 0.11
C SER A 41 -10.00 1.80 -0.82
N LYS A 42 -10.39 2.96 -0.30
CA LYS A 42 -10.36 4.22 -1.06
C LYS A 42 -8.95 4.59 -1.49
N ILE A 43 -7.95 4.36 -0.63
CA ILE A 43 -6.53 4.57 -0.96
C ILE A 43 -6.07 3.72 -2.15
N ALA A 44 -6.60 2.50 -2.36
CA ALA A 44 -6.27 1.68 -3.51
C ALA A 44 -6.71 2.33 -4.83
N HIS A 45 -7.89 2.94 -4.82
CA HIS A 45 -8.41 3.67 -5.98
C HIS A 45 -7.54 4.89 -6.28
N GLU A 46 -7.23 5.71 -5.28
CA GLU A 46 -6.40 6.90 -5.47
C GLU A 46 -4.96 6.58 -5.90
N ALA A 47 -4.32 5.58 -5.27
CA ALA A 47 -2.99 5.13 -5.65
C ALA A 47 -2.92 4.75 -7.13
N ARG A 48 -3.90 3.98 -7.62
CA ARG A 48 -3.98 3.58 -9.03
C ARG A 48 -4.20 4.76 -9.97
N THR A 49 -5.06 5.70 -9.59
CA THR A 49 -5.31 6.93 -10.38
C THR A 49 -4.05 7.77 -10.54
N ILE A 50 -3.18 7.78 -9.53
CA ILE A 50 -1.90 8.52 -9.54
C ILE A 50 -0.76 7.70 -10.22
N GLY A 51 -1.01 6.42 -10.55
CA GLY A 51 -0.05 5.56 -11.23
C GLY A 51 0.90 4.80 -10.30
N HIS A 52 0.53 4.62 -9.03
CA HIS A 52 1.27 3.77 -8.09
C HIS A 52 0.91 2.30 -8.25
N ASP A 53 1.91 1.44 -8.05
CA ASP A 53 1.70 0.00 -7.99
C ASP A 53 0.96 -0.39 -6.70
N VAL A 54 -0.03 -1.27 -6.85
CA VAL A 54 -0.86 -1.73 -5.74
C VAL A 54 -0.95 -3.26 -5.75
N THR A 55 -0.71 -3.87 -4.59
CA THR A 55 -0.98 -5.29 -4.33
C THR A 55 -2.03 -5.45 -3.24
N PHE A 56 -2.88 -6.45 -3.37
CA PHE A 56 -3.99 -6.64 -2.46
C PHE A 56 -3.68 -7.65 -1.37
N ILE A 57 -3.81 -7.19 -0.12
CA ILE A 57 -3.64 -7.99 1.09
C ILE A 57 -4.82 -7.74 2.03
N PRO A 58 -5.53 -8.78 2.52
CA PRO A 58 -6.81 -8.59 3.22
C PRO A 58 -6.76 -7.81 4.55
N PHE A 59 -5.61 -7.78 5.24
CA PHE A 59 -5.41 -7.14 6.55
C PHE A 59 -6.61 -7.25 7.52
N ARG A 60 -7.14 -8.46 7.71
CA ARG A 60 -8.37 -8.67 8.52
C ARG A 60 -8.19 -8.34 10.01
N ASN A 61 -7.02 -8.64 10.56
CA ASN A 61 -6.65 -8.39 11.95
C ASN A 61 -5.12 -8.46 12.09
N SER A 62 -4.61 -8.21 13.31
CA SER A 62 -3.19 -8.14 13.61
C SER A 62 -2.41 -9.44 13.37
N LEU A 63 -3.07 -10.60 13.36
CA LEU A 63 -2.47 -11.93 13.24
C LEU A 63 -3.14 -12.78 12.15
N HIS A 64 -3.39 -12.17 11.00
CA HIS A 64 -3.99 -12.87 9.87
C HIS A 64 -2.92 -13.62 9.06
N LEU A 65 -2.75 -14.92 9.31
CA LEU A 65 -1.73 -15.77 8.65
C LEU A 65 -1.68 -15.60 7.11
N PRO A 66 -2.81 -15.60 6.38
CA PRO A 66 -2.76 -15.37 4.92
C PRO A 66 -2.14 -14.03 4.53
N SER A 67 -2.39 -12.96 5.30
CA SER A 67 -1.78 -11.65 5.06
C SER A 67 -0.27 -11.69 5.30
N ILE A 68 0.18 -12.41 6.33
CA ILE A 68 1.60 -12.56 6.65
C ILE A 68 2.34 -13.31 5.54
N ILE A 69 1.77 -14.42 5.07
CA ILE A 69 2.36 -15.21 3.97
C ILE A 69 2.45 -14.34 2.70
N ARG A 70 1.39 -13.59 2.38
CA ARG A 70 1.37 -12.73 1.20
C ARG A 70 2.37 -11.59 1.30
N LEU A 71 2.48 -10.94 2.47
CA LEU A 71 3.51 -9.92 2.71
C LEU A 71 4.92 -10.49 2.52
N ARG A 72 5.18 -11.70 3.03
CA ARG A 72 6.49 -12.36 2.85
C ARG A 72 6.82 -12.64 1.39
N GLN A 73 5.83 -12.96 0.55
CA GLN A 73 6.01 -13.14 -0.89
C GLN A 73 6.32 -11.82 -1.61
N VAL A 74 5.79 -10.70 -1.12
CA VAL A 74 6.00 -9.37 -1.71
C VAL A 74 7.38 -8.80 -1.32
N ILE A 75 7.84 -9.08 -0.10
CA ILE A 75 9.12 -8.58 0.43
C ILE A 75 10.32 -9.35 -0.12
N ARG A 76 10.14 -10.65 -0.45
CA ARG A 76 11.18 -11.49 -1.04
C ARG A 76 11.39 -11.17 -2.51
#